data_AF-A0A1V4S2B6-F1
#
_entry.id   AF-A0A1V4S2B6-F1
#
_cell.length_a   1.000
_cell.length_b   1.000
_cell.length_c   1.000
_cell.angle_alpha   90.00
_cell.angle_beta   90.00
_cell.angle_gamma   90.00
#
_symmetry.space_group_name_H-M   'P 1'
#
loop_
_entity.id
_entity.type
_entity.pdbx_description
1 polymer ?
#
loop_
_entity_poly.entity_id
_entity_poly.type
_entity_poly.pdbx_seq_one_letter_code
_entity_poly.pdbx_strand_id
1 'polypeptide(L)'
;MYEVTVRKSFSAAHKLNIGGKCEELHGHNFTVDVTIASDDLNKEGLVVDFRILKGWTNEILDEFDHKFLNEIPFFKGTNPTSENIARFT
;
A
#
# COMPACT_ATOMS: atom_id res chain seq x y z
N MET A 1 -0.25 21.44 -12.01
CA MET A 1 -0.15 20.19 -11.22
C MET A 1 0.90 19.28 -11.83
N TYR A 2 1.95 19.01 -11.06
CA TYR A 2 3.02 18.08 -11.36
C TYR A 2 2.88 16.84 -10.48
N GLU A 3 3.23 15.68 -11.00
CA GLU A 3 3.09 14.40 -10.30
C GLU A 3 4.35 13.56 -10.44
N VAL A 4 4.65 12.78 -9.41
CA VAL A 4 5.63 11.70 -9.45
C VAL A 4 5.03 10.45 -8.84
N THR A 5 5.12 9.34 -9.57
CA THR A 5 4.61 8.04 -9.13
C THR A 5 5.76 7.04 -9.04
N VAL A 6 5.80 6.28 -7.95
CA VAL A 6 6.62 5.08 -7.83
C VAL A 6 5.72 3.85 -7.79
N ARG A 7 6.11 2.81 -8.53
CA ARG A 7 5.45 1.50 -8.51
C ARG A 7 6.30 0.50 -7.75
N LYS A 8 5.68 -0.18 -6.78
CA LYS A 8 6.31 -1.20 -5.94
C LYS A 8 5.38 -2.40 -5.79
N SER A 9 5.89 -3.46 -5.17
CA SER A 9 5.13 -4.67 -4.92
C SER A 9 5.50 -5.27 -3.59
N PHE A 10 4.54 -5.97 -2.98
CA PHE A 10 4.74 -6.83 -1.81
C PHE A 10 3.90 -8.10 -1.97
N SER A 11 4.29 -9.17 -1.28
CA SER A 11 3.56 -10.44 -1.30
C SER A 11 2.91 -10.67 0.05
N ALA A 12 1.61 -10.97 0.10
CA ALA A 12 0.93 -11.25 1.36
C ALA A 12 -0.24 -12.22 1.18
N ALA A 13 -0.61 -12.87 2.29
CA ALA A 13 -1.78 -13.73 2.35
C ALA A 13 -2.91 -13.06 3.14
N HIS A 14 -4.17 -13.39 2.82
CA HIS A 14 -5.33 -12.93 3.57
C HIS A 14 -6.54 -13.87 3.45
N LYS A 15 -7.54 -13.61 4.28
CA LYS A 15 -8.92 -14.12 4.21
C LYS A 15 -9.88 -12.95 4.26
N LEU A 16 -10.98 -13.03 3.52
CA LEU A 16 -12.03 -12.02 3.49
C LEU A 16 -13.36 -12.61 3.96
N ASN A 17 -14.20 -11.80 4.60
CA ASN A 17 -15.59 -12.16 4.89
C ASN A 17 -16.52 -11.08 4.35
N ILE A 18 -17.07 -11.30 3.14
CA ILE A 18 -17.87 -10.32 2.42
C ILE A 18 -19.28 -10.88 2.24
N GLY A 19 -20.30 -10.13 2.69
CA GLY A 19 -21.70 -10.54 2.57
C GLY A 19 -22.02 -11.86 3.28
N GLY A 20 -21.28 -12.21 4.33
CA GLY A 20 -21.42 -13.48 5.06
C GLY A 20 -20.76 -14.69 4.38
N LYS A 21 -20.07 -14.49 3.25
CA LYS A 21 -19.24 -15.51 2.61
C LYS A 21 -17.78 -15.30 2.99
N CYS A 22 -17.17 -16.33 3.57
CA CYS A 22 -15.75 -16.36 3.83
C CYS A 22 -15.02 -16.78 2.55
N GLU A 23 -14.10 -15.95 2.09
CA GLU A 23 -13.08 -16.36 1.14
C GLU A 23 -11.97 -17.09 1.90
N GLU A 24 -11.61 -18.27 1.40
CA GLU A 24 -10.55 -19.09 1.98
C GLU A 24 -9.18 -18.40 1.95
N LEU A 25 -8.23 -18.94 2.73
CA LEU A 25 -6.86 -18.42 2.75
C LEU A 25 -6.27 -18.45 1.35
N HIS A 26 -5.84 -17.29 0.88
CA HIS A 26 -5.12 -17.17 -0.37
C HIS A 26 -4.12 -16.01 -0.27
N GLY A 27 -3.31 -15.81 -1.31
CA GLY A 27 -2.33 -14.74 -1.34
C GLY A 27 -2.19 -14.11 -2.70
N HIS A 28 -1.61 -12.91 -2.69
CA HIS A 28 -1.38 -12.10 -3.88
C HIS A 28 0.02 -11.50 -3.86
N ASN A 29 0.52 -11.21 -5.06
CA ASN A 29 1.59 -10.24 -5.26
C ASN A 29 0.93 -8.90 -5.55
N PHE A 30 0.77 -8.07 -4.52
CA PHE A 30 0.12 -6.78 -4.63
C PHE A 30 1.05 -5.81 -5.36
N THR A 31 0.49 -5.02 -6.27
CA THR A 31 1.17 -3.88 -6.89
C THR A 31 0.63 -2.61 -6.27
N VAL A 32 1.52 -1.71 -5.86
CA VAL A 32 1.20 -0.44 -5.19
C VAL A 32 1.80 0.71 -5.99
N ASP A 33 0.95 1.63 -6.40
CA ASP A 33 1.33 2.90 -7.00
C ASP A 33 1.18 4.00 -5.96
N VAL A 34 2.29 4.66 -5.61
CA VAL A 34 2.29 5.82 -4.71
C VAL A 34 2.57 7.05 -5.53
N THR A 35 1.64 7.99 -5.52
CA THR A 35 1.72 9.25 -6.28
C THR A 35 1.76 10.42 -5.32
N ILE A 36 2.72 11.33 -5.52
CA ILE A 36 2.73 12.65 -4.87
C ILE A 36 2.48 13.69 -5.95
N ALA A 37 1.54 14.59 -5.67
CA ALA A 37 1.18 15.71 -6.52
C ALA A 37 1.50 17.05 -5.83
N SER A 38 1.92 18.03 -6.63
CA SER A 38 2.15 19.42 -6.18
C SER A 38 1.84 20.39 -7.31
N ASP A 39 1.32 21.58 -6.99
CA ASP A 39 1.13 22.64 -7.98
C ASP A 39 2.45 23.27 -8.40
N ASP A 40 3.43 23.28 -7.50
CA ASP A 40 4.75 23.86 -7.69
C ASP A 40 5.87 22.81 -7.61
N LEU A 41 7.00 23.10 -8.26
CA LEU A 41 8.23 22.33 -8.13
C LEU A 41 9.15 22.97 -7.08
N ASN A 42 9.93 22.16 -6.37
CA ASN A 42 10.96 22.65 -5.46
C ASN A 42 12.11 23.34 -6.22
N LYS A 43 13.10 23.88 -5.49
CA LYS A 43 14.26 24.59 -6.07
C LYS A 43 15.10 23.76 -7.06
N GLU A 44 14.95 22.45 -7.06
CA GLU A 44 15.64 21.49 -7.94
C GLU A 44 14.76 21.05 -9.12
N GLY A 45 13.55 21.60 -9.26
CA GLY A 45 12.61 21.25 -10.33
C GLY A 45 11.88 19.93 -10.09
N LEU A 46 11.75 19.47 -8.84
CA LEU A 46 11.09 18.20 -8.49
C LEU A 46 9.85 18.43 -7.61
N VAL A 47 8.85 17.54 -7.73
CA VAL A 47 7.79 17.42 -6.70
C VAL A 47 8.41 16.88 -5.41
N VAL A 48 9.13 15.78 -5.51
CA VAL A 48 9.97 15.16 -4.48
C VAL A 48 11.05 14.33 -5.17
N ASP A 49 12.18 14.09 -4.51
CA ASP A 49 13.15 13.10 -4.97
C ASP A 49 12.50 11.69 -4.92
N PHE A 50 12.45 11.00 -6.06
CA PHE A 50 11.85 9.66 -6.14
C PHE A 50 12.53 8.64 -5.21
N ARG A 51 13.79 8.85 -4.81
CA ARG A 51 14.50 7.99 -3.86
C ARG A 51 13.92 8.11 -2.46
N ILE A 52 13.56 9.33 -2.06
CA ILE A 52 12.87 9.60 -0.78
C ILE A 52 11.49 8.94 -0.82
N LEU A 53 10.73 9.15 -1.89
CA LEU A 53 9.41 8.53 -2.06
C LEU A 53 9.48 7.00 -2.03
N LYS A 54 10.49 6.39 -2.67
CA LYS A 54 10.75 4.94 -2.57
C LYS A 54 11.07 4.50 -1.13
N GLY A 55 11.85 5.30 -0.39
CA GLY A 55 12.19 5.03 1.01
C GLY A 55 10.94 4.94 1.88
N TRP A 56 10.11 5.99 1.88
CA TRP A 56 8.84 6.02 2.61
C TRP A 56 7.90 4.89 2.17
N THR A 57 7.82 4.63 0.86
CA THR A 57 7.00 3.53 0.35
C THR A 57 7.47 2.19 0.90
N ASN A 58 8.78 1.92 0.92
CA ASN A 58 9.31 0.66 1.45
C ASN A 58 9.03 0.52 2.95
N GLU A 59 9.24 1.57 3.75
CA GLU A 59 8.97 1.54 5.20
C GLU A 59 7.53 1.12 5.51
N ILE A 60 6.56 1.63 4.74
CA ILE A 60 5.15 1.24 4.86
C ILE A 60 4.93 -0.19 4.35
N LEU A 61 5.51 -0.54 3.18
CA LEU A 61 5.29 -1.87 2.59
C LEU A 61 5.90 -3.02 3.40
N ASP A 62 6.97 -2.77 4.17
CA ASP A 62 7.57 -3.72 5.10
C ASP A 62 6.59 -4.13 6.23
N GLU A 63 5.55 -3.33 6.48
CA GLU A 63 4.46 -3.72 7.38
C GLU A 63 3.59 -4.84 6.81
N PHE A 64 3.56 -5.04 5.49
CA PHE A 64 2.73 -6.02 4.81
C PHE A 64 3.50 -7.18 4.17
N ASP A 65 4.74 -6.96 3.73
CA ASP A 65 5.47 -7.92 2.92
C ASP A 65 5.75 -9.23 3.66
N HIS A 66 5.47 -10.34 2.99
CA HIS A 66 5.55 -11.71 3.49
C HIS A 66 4.73 -11.98 4.77
N LYS A 67 3.59 -11.29 4.96
CA LYS A 67 2.73 -11.48 6.14
C LYS A 67 1.34 -11.98 5.81
N PHE A 68 0.67 -12.45 6.86
CA PHE A 68 -0.77 -12.70 6.86
C PHE A 68 -1.51 -11.43 7.31
N LEU A 69 -2.19 -10.76 6.39
CA LEU A 69 -2.74 -9.42 6.61
C LEU A 69 -3.75 -9.39 7.76
N ASN A 70 -4.55 -10.44 7.95
CA ASN A 70 -5.56 -10.48 9.02
C ASN A 70 -4.97 -10.40 10.44
N GLU A 71 -3.66 -10.62 10.64
CA GLU A 71 -2.99 -10.51 11.94
C GLU A 71 -2.44 -9.10 12.23
N ILE A 72 -2.36 -8.24 11.21
CA ILE A 72 -1.89 -6.86 11.39
C ILE A 72 -2.95 -6.09 12.20
N PRO A 73 -2.55 -5.36 13.28
CA PRO A 73 -3.48 -4.68 14.16
C PRO A 73 -4.51 -3.80 13.46
N PHE A 74 -4.12 -3.12 12.39
CA PHE A 74 -5.00 -2.26 11.58
C PHE A 74 -6.20 -3.01 10.98
N PHE A 75 -6.06 -4.29 10.64
CA PHE A 75 -7.14 -5.10 10.05
C PHE A 75 -7.95 -5.87 11.11
N LYS A 76 -7.73 -5.66 12.40
CA LYS A 76 -8.58 -6.28 13.43
C LYS A 76 -10.02 -5.78 13.32
N GLY A 77 -10.94 -6.70 13.07
CA GLY A 77 -12.37 -6.39 12.89
C GLY A 77 -12.72 -5.77 11.54
N THR A 78 -11.79 -5.70 10.58
CA THR A 78 -12.01 -5.18 9.23
C THR A 78 -11.42 -6.14 8.19
N ASN A 79 -12.04 -6.25 7.02
CA ASN A 79 -11.48 -7.08 5.94
C ASN A 79 -10.22 -6.44 5.33
N PRO A 80 -9.11 -7.17 5.16
CA PRO A 80 -7.94 -6.69 4.42
C PRO A 80 -8.18 -6.72 2.90
N THR A 81 -9.21 -6.02 2.42
CA THR A 81 -9.46 -5.82 0.98
C THR A 81 -8.45 -4.84 0.40
N SER A 82 -8.31 -4.82 -0.94
CA SER A 82 -7.44 -3.86 -1.62
C SER A 82 -7.75 -2.41 -1.25
N GLU A 83 -9.03 -2.06 -1.07
CA GLU A 83 -9.46 -0.72 -0.65
C GLU A 83 -9.01 -0.38 0.78
N ASN A 84 -9.13 -1.34 1.72
CA ASN A 84 -8.70 -1.12 3.09
C ASN A 84 -7.18 -1.12 3.24
N ILE A 85 -6.46 -1.89 2.42
CA ILE A 85 -5.00 -1.82 2.31
C ILE A 85 -4.57 -0.44 1.79
N ALA A 86 -5.22 0.06 0.73
CA ALA A 86 -4.92 1.38 0.16
C ALA A 86 -5.23 2.55 1.12
N ARG A 87 -6.14 2.35 2.09
CA ARG A 87 -6.48 3.33 3.13
C ARG A 87 -5.56 3.28 4.35
N PHE A 88 -4.58 2.37 4.42
CA PHE A 88 -3.73 2.21 5.60
C PHE A 88 -3.05 3.54 5.98
N THR A 89 -3.07 3.87 7.28
CA THR A 89 -2.53 5.11 7.87
C THR A 89 -1.74 4.82 9.12
#